data_AF-A0A1X2GMW9-F1
#
_entry.id   AF-A0A1X2GMW9-F1
#
_cell.length_a   1.000
_cell.length_b   1.000
_cell.length_c   1.000
_cell.angle_alpha   90.00
_cell.angle_beta   90.00
_cell.angle_gamma   90.00
#
_symmetry.space_group_name_H-M   'P 1'
#
loop_
_entity.id
_entity.type
_entity.pdbx_description
1 polymer ?
#
loop_
_entity_poly.entity_id
_entity_poly.type
_entity_poly.pdbx_seq_one_letter_code
_entity_poly.pdbx_strand_id
1 'polypeptide(L)'
;APTAVTQRTEESTVTYLNRGQLYKIDLSDRFGNDVTIQSQFIIMFHEPSHQKLTVSYWKFWLSQQKTLVENARAVDVDVNQSEGISSVSYPSFDRIAFEWNGSVGAKLSVRFHCLSTDFSRIKGVKGIPLRAYMSSQVNMPTLNIMRQYVGTYSDAGDQLQSYFEECFCKIRLFRDKGAERKNKDDAKQIKKQFAKM
;
A
#
# COMPACT_ATOMS: atom_id res chain seq x y z
N ALA A 1 10.80 0.14 -5.44
CA ALA A 1 10.53 1.08 -6.56
C ALA A 1 11.25 2.40 -6.29
N PRO A 2 11.63 3.20 -7.30
CA PRO A 2 12.27 4.49 -7.04
C PRO A 2 11.29 5.48 -6.44
N THR A 3 11.56 5.92 -5.21
CA THR A 3 10.82 7.00 -4.53
C THR A 3 11.19 8.35 -5.15
N ALA A 4 10.20 9.24 -5.30
CA ALA A 4 10.47 10.57 -5.85
C ALA A 4 11.41 11.37 -4.94
N VAL A 5 12.30 12.15 -5.56
CA VAL A 5 13.19 13.06 -4.84
C VAL A 5 12.36 14.20 -4.24
N THR A 6 12.40 14.35 -2.92
CA THR A 6 11.60 15.32 -2.18
C THR A 6 12.06 16.74 -2.45
N GLN A 7 11.13 17.64 -2.76
CA GLN A 7 11.43 19.04 -3.08
C GLN A 7 11.41 19.96 -1.85
N ARG A 8 10.82 19.55 -0.73
CA ARG A 8 10.70 20.34 0.51
C ARG A 8 10.74 19.42 1.75
N THR A 9 11.42 19.88 2.80
CA THR A 9 11.67 19.14 4.06
C THR A 9 10.39 18.70 4.80
N GLU A 10 9.24 19.26 4.44
CA GLU A 10 7.93 19.04 5.10
C GLU A 10 6.91 18.24 4.27
N GLU A 11 7.18 17.91 3.00
CA GLU A 11 6.25 17.12 2.18
C GLU A 11 6.60 15.61 2.23
N SER A 12 5.61 14.79 2.58
CA SER A 12 5.73 13.33 2.49
C SER A 12 6.13 12.88 1.08
N THR A 13 7.20 12.10 0.99
CA THR A 13 7.74 11.59 -0.27
C THR A 13 6.69 10.74 -1.00
N VAL A 14 6.58 10.90 -2.32
CA VAL A 14 5.63 10.13 -3.14
C VAL A 14 6.40 9.07 -3.89
N THR A 15 5.96 7.83 -3.83
CA THR A 15 6.52 6.76 -4.67
C THR A 15 5.76 6.68 -5.99
N TYR A 16 6.48 6.75 -7.11
CA TYR A 16 5.88 6.61 -8.43
C TYR A 16 5.95 5.15 -8.87
N LEU A 17 4.80 4.60 -9.23
CA LEU A 17 4.61 3.20 -9.60
C LEU A 17 3.90 3.13 -10.96
N ASN A 18 4.11 2.03 -11.67
CA ASN A 18 3.51 1.73 -12.97
C ASN A 18 2.50 0.61 -12.82
N ARG A 19 1.35 0.78 -13.49
CA ARG A 19 0.32 -0.25 -13.56
C ARG A 19 0.85 -1.51 -14.25
N GLY A 20 0.51 -2.67 -13.70
CA GLY A 20 0.85 -3.98 -14.25
C GLY A 20 2.28 -4.45 -13.92
N GLN A 21 3.12 -3.57 -13.39
CA GLN A 21 4.46 -3.93 -12.91
C GLN A 21 4.37 -4.54 -11.51
N LEU A 22 5.25 -5.51 -11.24
CA LEU A 22 5.39 -6.15 -9.94
C LEU A 22 6.32 -5.34 -9.03
N TYR A 23 5.92 -5.14 -7.79
CA TYR A 23 6.68 -4.44 -6.76
C TYR A 23 6.78 -5.30 -5.51
N LYS A 24 7.99 -5.41 -4.94
CA LYS A 24 8.22 -6.12 -3.69
C LYS A 24 8.05 -5.19 -2.49
N ILE A 25 7.39 -5.70 -1.46
CA ILE A 25 7.25 -5.10 -0.14
C ILE A 25 7.86 -6.08 0.85
N ASP A 26 8.90 -5.65 1.56
CA ASP A 26 9.55 -6.46 2.58
C ASP A 26 8.88 -6.19 3.95
N LEU A 27 8.57 -7.28 4.65
CA LEU A 27 7.93 -7.29 5.97
C LEU A 27 8.87 -7.98 6.95
N SER A 28 9.09 -7.32 8.09
CA SER A 28 9.94 -7.82 9.15
C SER A 28 9.36 -7.40 10.49
N ASP A 29 9.22 -8.33 11.42
CA ASP A 29 8.96 -7.98 12.81
C ASP A 29 10.29 -7.61 13.48
N ARG A 30 10.35 -6.43 14.10
CA ARG A 30 11.57 -5.97 14.77
C ARG A 30 11.95 -6.83 15.96
N PHE A 31 10.97 -7.47 16.58
CA PHE A 31 11.19 -8.34 17.73
C PHE A 31 11.53 -9.77 17.32
N GLY A 32 11.29 -10.13 16.06
CA GLY A 32 11.58 -11.46 15.52
C GLY A 32 10.87 -12.59 16.28
N ASN A 33 9.71 -12.28 16.87
CA ASN A 33 8.98 -13.27 17.66
C ASN A 33 8.39 -14.33 16.74
N ASP A 34 8.44 -15.59 17.17
CA ASP A 34 7.81 -16.71 16.45
C ASP A 34 6.28 -16.69 16.66
N VAL A 35 5.65 -15.70 16.03
CA VAL A 35 4.21 -15.44 16.08
C VAL A 35 3.66 -15.27 14.68
N THR A 36 2.44 -15.76 14.46
CA THR A 36 1.71 -15.52 13.21
C THR A 36 1.12 -14.12 13.24
N ILE A 37 1.44 -13.33 12.22
CA ILE A 37 0.97 -11.96 12.01
C ILE A 37 -0.02 -11.98 10.85
N GLN A 38 -1.21 -11.43 11.08
CA GLN A 38 -2.24 -11.27 10.05
C GLN A 38 -2.14 -9.87 9.48
N SER A 39 -1.90 -9.74 8.17
CA SER A 39 -1.73 -8.44 7.52
C SER A 39 -2.75 -8.24 6.39
N GLN A 40 -3.16 -6.99 6.21
CA GLN A 40 -4.00 -6.52 5.11
C GLN A 40 -3.29 -5.40 4.35
N PHE A 41 -3.06 -5.64 3.06
CA PHE A 41 -2.60 -4.62 2.12
C PHE A 41 -3.78 -4.00 1.39
N ILE A 42 -3.89 -2.67 1.43
CA ILE A 42 -5.08 -1.93 1.00
C ILE A 42 -4.64 -0.73 0.13
N ILE A 43 -5.32 -0.52 -1.00
CA ILE A 43 -5.21 0.75 -1.75
C ILE A 43 -6.25 1.73 -1.21
N MET A 44 -5.81 2.88 -0.71
CA MET A 44 -6.69 3.93 -0.19
C MET A 44 -6.45 5.29 -0.85
N PHE A 45 -7.43 6.19 -0.78
CA PHE A 45 -7.23 7.58 -1.19
C PHE A 45 -6.44 8.34 -0.12
N HIS A 46 -5.48 9.18 -0.54
CA HIS A 46 -4.61 9.84 0.43
C HIS A 46 -5.24 11.06 1.10
N GLU A 47 -5.98 11.87 0.34
CA GLU A 47 -6.59 13.12 0.84
C GLU A 47 -7.95 12.84 1.48
N PRO A 48 -8.27 13.45 2.65
CA PRO A 48 -9.57 13.27 3.31
C PRO A 48 -10.78 13.63 2.43
N SER A 49 -10.64 14.63 1.57
CA SER A 49 -11.69 15.03 0.60
C SER A 49 -12.01 13.90 -0.38
N HIS A 50 -11.00 13.18 -0.85
CA HIS A 50 -11.16 12.03 -1.74
C HIS A 50 -11.63 10.79 -0.98
N GLN A 51 -11.23 10.61 0.28
CA GLN A 51 -11.70 9.51 1.13
C GLN A 51 -13.23 9.53 1.31
N LYS A 52 -13.84 10.71 1.44
CA LYS A 52 -15.31 10.86 1.49
C LYS A 52 -16.01 10.39 0.20
N LEU A 53 -15.29 10.39 -0.93
CA LEU A 53 -15.80 10.00 -2.24
C LEU A 53 -15.39 8.58 -2.67
N THR A 54 -14.74 7.82 -1.77
CA THR A 54 -14.18 6.48 -2.04
C THR A 54 -15.16 5.56 -2.76
N VAL A 55 -16.40 5.46 -2.26
CA VAL A 55 -17.42 4.58 -2.84
C VAL A 55 -17.75 5.00 -4.28
N SER A 56 -17.89 6.30 -4.54
CA SER A 56 -18.19 6.82 -5.88
C SER A 56 -17.03 6.58 -6.85
N TYR A 57 -15.80 6.85 -6.41
CA TYR A 57 -14.60 6.64 -7.22
C TYR A 57 -14.39 5.17 -7.58
N TRP A 58 -14.55 4.26 -6.62
CA TRP A 58 -14.42 2.84 -6.90
C TRP A 58 -15.54 2.30 -7.78
N LYS A 59 -16.80 2.74 -7.59
CA LYS A 59 -17.89 2.41 -8.53
C LYS A 59 -17.58 2.89 -9.94
N PHE A 60 -17.08 4.12 -10.09
CA PHE A 60 -16.66 4.65 -11.37
C PHE A 60 -15.50 3.86 -11.99
N TRP A 61 -14.49 3.49 -11.20
CA TRP A 61 -13.38 2.65 -11.65
C TRP A 61 -13.88 1.26 -12.11
N LEU A 62 -14.74 0.61 -11.32
CA LEU A 62 -15.32 -0.70 -11.66
C LEU A 62 -16.14 -0.64 -12.96
N SER A 63 -16.92 0.42 -13.17
CA SER A 63 -17.72 0.60 -14.40
C SER A 63 -16.89 0.72 -15.69
N GLN A 64 -15.60 1.01 -15.56
CA GLN A 64 -14.68 1.11 -16.69
C GLN A 64 -13.93 -0.19 -16.98
N GLN A 65 -14.07 -1.21 -16.13
CA GLN A 65 -13.37 -2.48 -16.34
C GLN A 65 -14.05 -3.28 -17.44
N LYS A 66 -13.23 -3.89 -18.31
CA LYS A 66 -13.70 -4.72 -19.42
C LYS A 66 -14.11 -6.12 -18.98
N THR A 67 -13.60 -6.56 -17.83
CA THR A 67 -13.94 -7.85 -17.20
C THR A 67 -15.24 -7.73 -16.42
N LEU A 68 -15.84 -8.87 -16.09
CA LEU A 68 -16.92 -8.91 -15.09
C LEU A 68 -16.45 -8.21 -13.81
N VAL A 69 -17.37 -7.46 -13.19
CA VAL A 69 -17.09 -6.65 -11.99
C VAL A 69 -16.50 -7.49 -10.86
N GLU A 70 -16.94 -8.74 -10.73
CA GLU A 70 -16.45 -9.73 -9.76
C GLU A 70 -14.97 -10.15 -9.95
N ASN A 71 -14.43 -10.01 -11.16
CA ASN A 71 -13.05 -10.35 -11.50
C ASN A 71 -12.12 -9.13 -11.54
N ALA A 72 -12.67 -7.92 -11.46
CA ALA A 72 -11.88 -6.70 -11.42
C ALA A 72 -11.15 -6.58 -10.08
N ARG A 73 -9.83 -6.45 -10.12
CA ARG A 73 -8.98 -6.21 -8.93
C ARG A 73 -8.14 -4.96 -9.14
N ALA A 74 -8.15 -4.03 -8.19
CA ALA A 74 -7.29 -2.85 -8.20
C ALA A 74 -5.86 -3.20 -7.76
N VAL A 75 -5.72 -4.24 -6.95
CA VAL A 75 -4.45 -4.77 -6.46
C VAL A 75 -4.46 -6.29 -6.50
N ASP A 76 -3.30 -6.88 -6.78
CA ASP A 76 -3.11 -8.32 -6.81
C ASP A 76 -1.75 -8.71 -6.22
N VAL A 77 -1.60 -9.96 -5.78
CA VAL A 77 -0.33 -10.53 -5.30
C VAL A 77 0.09 -11.69 -6.18
N ASP A 78 1.37 -11.71 -6.53
CA ASP A 78 2.01 -12.85 -7.18
C ASP A 78 2.59 -13.79 -6.12
N VAL A 79 1.82 -14.81 -5.75
CA VAL A 79 2.19 -15.76 -4.69
C VAL A 79 3.47 -16.52 -5.04
N ASN A 80 3.69 -16.83 -6.32
CA ASN A 80 4.89 -17.56 -6.77
C ASN A 80 6.17 -16.72 -6.67
N GLN A 81 6.03 -15.40 -6.69
CA GLN A 81 7.14 -14.45 -6.50
C GLN A 81 7.18 -13.84 -5.10
N SER A 82 6.31 -14.29 -4.21
CA SER A 82 6.27 -13.89 -2.81
C SER A 82 6.94 -14.95 -1.93
N GLU A 83 7.43 -14.54 -0.77
CA GLU A 83 8.16 -15.40 0.16
C GLU A 83 7.59 -15.22 1.57
N GLY A 84 7.42 -16.30 2.34
CA GLY A 84 7.02 -16.22 3.75
C GLY A 84 5.56 -15.80 4.00
N ILE A 85 4.71 -15.78 2.96
CA ILE A 85 3.28 -15.51 3.09
C ILE A 85 2.43 -16.79 3.01
N SER A 86 1.32 -16.82 3.73
CA SER A 86 0.31 -17.88 3.71
C SER A 86 -1.10 -17.31 3.80
N SER A 87 -2.12 -18.18 3.70
CA SER A 87 -3.53 -17.82 3.93
C SER A 87 -4.02 -16.62 3.11
N VAL A 88 -3.50 -16.48 1.87
CA VAL A 88 -3.81 -15.35 1.00
C VAL A 88 -5.29 -15.37 0.61
N SER A 89 -5.97 -14.26 0.84
CA SER A 89 -7.37 -14.05 0.47
C SER A 89 -7.59 -12.62 0.01
N TYR A 90 -8.74 -12.37 -0.63
CA TYR A 90 -9.10 -11.05 -1.15
C TYR A 90 -10.45 -10.61 -0.60
N PRO A 91 -10.47 -9.93 0.55
CA PRO A 91 -11.72 -9.43 1.14
C PRO A 91 -12.50 -8.48 0.23
N SER A 92 -11.79 -7.75 -0.64
CA SER A 92 -12.35 -6.86 -1.65
C SER A 92 -11.37 -6.66 -2.81
N PHE A 93 -11.81 -6.02 -3.90
CA PHE A 93 -10.97 -5.80 -5.08
C PHE A 93 -9.75 -4.88 -4.85
N ASP A 94 -9.77 -4.07 -3.79
CA ASP A 94 -8.72 -3.14 -3.37
C ASP A 94 -7.89 -3.66 -2.18
N ARG A 95 -8.10 -4.92 -1.76
CA ARG A 95 -7.50 -5.50 -0.56
C ARG A 95 -6.95 -6.90 -0.79
N ILE A 96 -5.82 -7.17 -0.13
CA ILE A 96 -5.21 -8.49 0.00
C ILE A 96 -5.02 -8.75 1.49
N ALA A 97 -5.53 -9.86 2.00
CA ALA A 97 -5.27 -10.33 3.35
C ALA A 97 -4.38 -11.57 3.29
N PHE A 98 -3.41 -11.68 4.20
CA PHE A 98 -2.45 -12.77 4.23
C PHE A 98 -1.86 -12.91 5.62
N GLU A 99 -1.21 -14.03 5.87
CA GLU A 99 -0.50 -14.31 7.12
C GLU A 99 0.99 -14.47 6.83
N TRP A 100 1.82 -14.17 7.83
CA TRP A 100 3.26 -14.38 7.79
C TRP A 100 3.81 -14.58 9.21
N ASN A 101 5.03 -15.09 9.31
CA ASN A 101 5.67 -15.36 10.61
C ASN A 101 6.67 -14.26 10.98
N GLY A 102 6.54 -13.68 12.18
CA GLY A 102 7.39 -12.59 12.65
C GLY A 102 8.89 -12.93 12.72
N SER A 103 9.24 -14.17 13.07
CA SER A 103 10.64 -14.61 13.20
C SER A 103 11.34 -14.79 11.85
N VAL A 104 10.57 -15.05 10.79
CA VAL A 104 11.09 -15.30 9.42
C VAL A 104 11.00 -14.03 8.56
N GLY A 105 9.96 -13.22 8.75
CA GLY A 105 9.61 -12.14 7.84
C GLY A 105 8.90 -12.64 6.58
N ALA A 106 8.54 -11.70 5.71
CA ALA A 106 7.88 -12.01 4.43
C ALA A 106 8.27 -11.00 3.34
N LYS A 107 8.16 -11.42 2.08
CA LYS A 107 8.26 -10.55 0.91
C LYS A 107 7.00 -10.67 0.08
N LEU A 108 6.23 -9.60 0.04
CA LEU A 108 4.98 -9.54 -0.71
C LEU A 108 5.23 -8.92 -2.09
N SER A 109 4.98 -9.68 -3.16
CA SER A 109 5.10 -9.22 -4.54
C SER A 109 3.74 -8.74 -5.06
N VAL A 110 3.50 -7.43 -5.06
CA VAL A 110 2.21 -6.81 -5.42
C VAL A 110 2.20 -6.21 -6.82
N ARG A 111 1.05 -6.29 -7.49
CA ARG A 111 0.78 -5.65 -8.79
C ARG A 111 -0.44 -4.74 -8.67
N PHE A 112 -0.33 -3.54 -9.22
CA PHE A 112 -1.41 -2.55 -9.22
C PHE A 112 -2.09 -2.51 -10.59
N HIS A 113 -3.42 -2.39 -10.61
CA HIS A 113 -4.23 -2.37 -11.83
C HIS A 113 -4.99 -1.06 -12.03
N CYS A 114 -5.08 -0.20 -11.02
CA CYS A 114 -5.63 1.15 -11.16
C CYS A 114 -4.56 2.20 -11.47
N LEU A 115 -4.98 3.34 -12.01
CA LEU A 115 -4.17 4.52 -12.23
C LEU A 115 -4.68 5.66 -11.35
N SER A 116 -3.78 6.57 -10.97
CA SER A 116 -4.18 7.78 -10.24
C SER A 116 -5.18 8.66 -11.02
N THR A 117 -5.24 8.52 -12.35
CA THR A 117 -6.17 9.27 -13.22
C THR A 117 -7.49 8.55 -13.50
N ASP A 118 -7.66 7.27 -13.10
CA ASP A 118 -8.87 6.49 -13.46
C ASP A 118 -10.13 6.94 -12.72
N PHE A 119 -9.98 7.79 -11.69
CA PHE A 119 -11.05 8.25 -10.81
C PHE A 119 -11.69 9.57 -11.26
N SER A 120 -11.38 10.05 -12.47
CA SER A 120 -11.98 11.23 -13.06
C SER A 120 -12.31 11.00 -14.54
N ARG A 121 -13.43 11.57 -15.01
CA ARG A 121 -13.82 11.56 -16.43
C ARG A 121 -13.06 12.61 -17.24
N ILE A 122 -12.51 13.62 -16.57
CA ILE A 122 -11.87 14.76 -17.23
C ILE A 122 -10.46 14.35 -17.67
N LYS A 123 -10.19 14.43 -18.98
CA LYS A 123 -8.86 14.19 -19.53
C LYS A 123 -7.92 15.34 -19.14
N GLY A 124 -6.65 15.03 -18.90
CA GLY A 124 -5.63 16.03 -18.59
C GLY A 124 -5.61 16.53 -17.13
N VAL A 125 -6.39 15.91 -16.24
CA VAL A 125 -6.32 16.25 -14.80
C VAL A 125 -5.10 15.65 -14.12
N LYS A 126 -4.67 16.31 -13.05
CA LYS A 126 -3.67 15.75 -12.13
C LYS A 126 -4.25 14.50 -11.47
N GLY A 127 -3.51 13.39 -11.53
CA GLY A 127 -3.93 12.14 -10.89
C GLY A 127 -4.08 12.27 -9.37
N ILE A 128 -5.10 11.61 -8.83
CA ILE A 128 -5.41 11.56 -7.41
C ILE A 128 -4.31 10.77 -6.67
N PRO A 129 -3.68 11.33 -5.61
CA PRO A 129 -2.72 10.59 -4.80
C PRO A 129 -3.40 9.46 -4.01
N LEU A 130 -2.77 8.30 -3.98
CA LEU A 130 -3.23 7.11 -3.28
C LEU A 130 -2.27 6.74 -2.14
N ARG A 131 -2.68 5.82 -1.28
CA ARG A 131 -1.88 5.18 -0.24
C ARG A 131 -1.81 3.69 -0.55
N ALA A 132 -0.62 3.13 -0.53
CA ALA A 132 -0.43 1.71 -0.28
C ALA A 132 -0.33 1.56 1.23
N TYR A 133 -1.40 1.04 1.83
CA TYR A 133 -1.63 0.99 3.27
C TYR A 133 -1.52 -0.46 3.73
N MET A 134 -0.84 -0.67 4.85
CA MET A 134 -0.67 -1.97 5.49
C MET A 134 -1.24 -1.88 6.91
N SER A 135 -2.13 -2.80 7.25
CA SER A 135 -2.59 -3.02 8.63
C SER A 135 -2.16 -4.42 9.04
N SER A 136 -1.55 -4.55 10.21
CA SER A 136 -1.08 -5.81 10.76
C SER A 136 -1.66 -6.01 12.15
N GLN A 137 -2.15 -7.21 12.40
CA GLN A 137 -2.68 -7.64 13.68
C GLN A 137 -1.90 -8.85 14.17
N VAL A 138 -1.54 -8.83 15.44
CA VAL A 138 -0.91 -9.96 16.14
C VAL A 138 -1.76 -10.33 17.34
N ASN A 139 -2.17 -11.59 17.42
CA ASN A 139 -2.83 -12.12 18.61
C ASN A 139 -1.74 -12.52 19.60
N MET A 140 -1.70 -11.86 20.76
CA MET A 140 -0.61 -12.02 21.72
C MET A 140 -1.02 -13.04 22.79
N PRO A 141 -0.43 -14.25 22.81
CA PRO A 141 -0.84 -15.28 23.75
C PRO A 141 -0.32 -15.04 25.17
N THR A 142 0.70 -14.18 25.37
CA THR A 142 1.30 -13.94 26.69
C THR A 142 1.72 -12.49 26.94
N LEU A 143 1.67 -12.09 28.23
CA LEU A 143 2.04 -10.75 28.71
C LEU A 143 3.51 -10.40 28.45
N ASN A 144 4.40 -11.39 28.37
CA ASN A 144 5.82 -11.17 28.13
C ASN A 144 6.09 -10.64 26.73
N ILE A 145 5.38 -11.19 25.73
CA ILE A 145 5.49 -10.74 24.35
C ILE A 145 4.86 -9.34 24.22
N MET A 146 3.77 -9.05 24.94
CA MET A 146 3.13 -7.73 24.92
C MET A 146 4.05 -6.58 25.34
N ARG A 147 4.92 -6.78 26.34
CA ARG A 147 5.82 -5.71 26.81
C ARG A 147 6.84 -5.24 25.76
N GLN A 148 7.04 -6.01 24.70
CA GLN A 148 7.99 -5.67 23.65
C GLN A 148 7.35 -4.74 22.61
N TYR A 149 6.08 -4.95 22.25
CA TYR A 149 5.42 -4.14 21.23
C TYR A 149 4.95 -2.79 21.80
N VAL A 150 5.09 -1.73 20.99
CA VAL A 150 4.59 -0.39 21.32
C VAL A 150 3.53 -0.03 20.30
N GLY A 151 2.30 0.26 20.74
CA GLY A 151 1.19 0.59 19.83
C GLY A 151 -0.18 0.36 20.46
N THR A 152 -1.18 0.15 19.61
CA THR A 152 -2.58 0.08 20.05
C THR A 152 -2.96 -1.36 20.38
N TYR A 153 -3.45 -1.56 21.59
CA TYR A 153 -3.95 -2.85 22.06
C TYR A 153 -5.48 -2.80 22.15
N SER A 154 -6.14 -3.88 21.71
CA SER A 154 -7.56 -4.07 22.01
C SER A 154 -7.72 -4.82 23.33
N ASP A 155 -8.55 -4.28 24.21
CA ASP A 155 -8.90 -4.94 25.47
C ASP A 155 -9.98 -6.00 25.21
N ALA A 156 -9.56 -7.22 24.91
CA ALA A 156 -10.45 -8.34 24.63
C ALA A 156 -10.57 -9.25 25.88
N GLY A 157 -10.94 -8.66 27.01
CA GLY A 157 -11.22 -9.40 28.25
C GLY A 157 -10.11 -10.37 28.68
N ASP A 158 -10.45 -11.29 29.57
CA ASP A 158 -9.51 -12.07 30.38
C ASP A 158 -8.70 -13.14 29.60
N GLN A 159 -8.67 -13.16 28.25
CA GLN A 159 -7.97 -14.24 27.53
C GLN A 159 -7.05 -13.91 26.35
N LEU A 160 -7.15 -12.84 25.56
CA LEU A 160 -6.16 -12.59 24.48
C LEU A 160 -6.10 -11.11 24.07
N GLN A 161 -5.04 -10.37 24.42
CA GLN A 161 -4.87 -9.02 23.85
C GLN A 161 -4.34 -9.11 22.41
N SER A 162 -4.90 -8.28 21.53
CA SER A 162 -4.41 -8.14 20.14
C SER A 162 -3.65 -6.82 19.99
N TYR A 163 -2.50 -6.89 19.34
CA TYR A 163 -1.71 -5.74 18.94
C TYR A 163 -2.03 -5.35 17.50
N PHE A 164 -2.16 -4.05 17.24
CA PHE A 164 -2.40 -3.50 15.90
C PHE A 164 -1.33 -2.48 15.50
N GLU A 165 -0.81 -2.65 14.29
CA GLU A 165 0.08 -1.69 13.64
C GLU A 165 -0.47 -1.30 12.27
N GLU A 166 -0.41 -0.01 11.96
CA GLU A 166 -0.86 0.53 10.68
C GLU A 166 0.22 1.44 10.10
N CYS A 167 0.55 1.25 8.84
CA CYS A 167 1.49 2.11 8.13
C CYS A 167 1.05 2.33 6.68
N PHE A 168 1.57 3.38 6.04
CA PHE A 168 1.31 3.61 4.63
C PHE A 168 2.46 4.32 3.93
N CYS A 169 2.53 4.12 2.62
CA CYS A 169 3.31 4.97 1.73
C CYS A 169 2.41 5.70 0.75
N LYS A 170 2.73 6.98 0.47
CA LYS A 170 2.01 7.77 -0.53
C LYS A 170 2.48 7.36 -1.92
N ILE A 171 1.55 7.00 -2.79
CA ILE A 171 1.86 6.51 -4.14
C ILE A 171 1.12 7.29 -5.23
N ARG A 172 1.70 7.31 -6.43
CA ARG A 172 1.00 7.65 -7.68
C ARG A 172 1.25 6.58 -8.72
N LEU A 173 0.16 6.15 -9.37
CA LEU A 173 0.15 5.09 -10.35
C LEU A 173 0.03 5.64 -11.77
N PHE A 174 0.96 5.24 -12.64
CA PHE A 174 1.08 5.69 -14.01
C PHE A 174 0.89 4.55 -15.02
N ARG A 175 0.60 4.89 -16.28
CA ARG A 175 0.64 3.94 -17.40
C ARG A 175 2.06 3.80 -17.94
N ASP A 176 2.34 2.59 -18.42
CA ASP A 176 3.58 2.23 -19.10
C ASP A 176 4.80 2.63 -18.27
N LYS A 177 5.79 3.29 -18.85
CA LYS A 177 6.97 3.83 -18.14
C LYS A 177 6.75 5.24 -17.59
N GLY A 178 5.56 5.52 -17.08
CA GLY A 178 5.17 6.87 -16.65
C GLY A 178 5.85 7.31 -15.36
N ALA A 179 6.08 6.38 -14.42
CA ALA A 179 6.82 6.65 -13.20
C ALA A 179 8.26 7.10 -13.47
N GLU A 180 8.95 6.43 -14.40
CA GLU A 180 10.34 6.73 -14.78
C GLU A 180 10.43 8.09 -15.47
N ARG A 181 9.50 8.40 -16.39
CA ARG A 181 9.42 9.73 -17.00
C ARG A 181 9.23 10.81 -15.95
N LYS A 182 8.30 10.58 -15.00
CA LYS A 182 8.02 11.56 -13.94
C LYS A 182 9.22 11.77 -13.01
N ASN A 183 9.91 10.70 -12.61
CA ASN A 183 11.15 10.80 -11.82
C ASN A 183 12.25 11.58 -12.57
N LYS A 184 12.41 11.34 -13.88
CA LYS A 184 13.39 12.06 -14.71
C LYS A 184 13.06 13.56 -14.80
N ASP A 185 11.79 13.91 -14.95
CA ASP A 185 11.35 15.29 -15.06
C ASP A 185 11.47 16.03 -13.72
N ASP A 186 11.09 15.39 -12.61
CA ASP A 186 11.23 15.95 -11.27
C ASP A 186 12.73 16.18 -10.93
N ALA A 187 13.61 15.23 -11.28
CA ALA A 187 15.06 15.39 -11.10
C ALA A 187 15.65 16.55 -11.92
N LYS A 188 15.18 16.76 -13.16
CA LYS A 188 15.59 17.92 -13.97
C LYS A 188 15.10 19.23 -13.36
N GLN A 189 13.88 19.27 -12.85
CA GLN A 189 13.30 20.46 -12.24
C GLN A 189 14.08 20.85 -10.97
N ILE A 190 14.43 19.87 -10.15
CA ILE A 190 15.25 20.08 -8.95
C ILE A 190 16.63 20.63 -9.31
N LYS A 191 17.33 20.04 -10.30
CA LYS A 191 18.63 20.57 -10.78
C LYS A 191 18.53 22.02 -11.24
N LYS A 192 17.45 22.39 -11.93
CA LYS A 192 17.21 23.78 -12.37
C LYS A 192 16.95 24.73 -11.20
N GLN A 193 16.32 24.28 -10.13
CA GLN A 193 16.10 25.11 -8.94
C GLN A 193 17.41 25.34 -8.19
N PHE A 194 18.24 24.31 -8.03
CA PHE A 194 19.56 24.46 -7.41
C PHE A 194 20.52 25.33 -8.21
N ALA A 195 20.44 25.31 -9.55
CA ALA A 195 21.27 26.19 -10.39
C ALA A 195 20.81 27.66 -10.43
N LYS A 196 19.66 27.98 -9.82
CA LYS A 196 19.10 29.34 -9.73
C LYS A 196 19.23 29.96 -8.33
N MET A 197 19.68 29.17 -7.36
CA MET A 197 20.13 29.64 -6.05
C MET A 197 21.61 29.95 -6.12
#